data_AF-A0A671DV17-F1
#
_entry.id   AF-A0A671DV17-F1
#
_cell.length_a   1.000
_cell.length_b   1.000
_cell.length_c   1.000
_cell.angle_alpha   90.00
_cell.angle_beta   90.00
_cell.angle_gamma   90.00
#
_symmetry.space_group_name_H-M   'P 1'
#
loop_
_entity.id
_entity.type
_entity.pdbx_description
1 polymer ?
#
loop_
_entity_poly.entity_id
_entity_poly.type
_entity_poly.pdbx_seq_one_letter_code
_entity_poly.pdbx_strand_id
1 'polypeptide(L)' 'MMPGGLTEAKPATPEIQEIANEVKPQLEEQTNQSFEEFEAVEYKTQVVAGINYYIKVRVHPLW' A
#
# COMPACT_ATOMS: atom_id res chain seq x y z
N MET A 1 4.22 18.80 -8.11
CA MET A 1 4.68 17.93 -7.01
C MET A 1 5.88 18.59 -6.35
N MET A 2 5.92 18.69 -5.02
CA MET A 2 7.10 19.16 -4.30
C MET A 2 7.88 17.95 -3.78
N PRO A 3 9.21 17.86 -4.00
CA PRO A 3 10.02 16.81 -3.39
C PRO A 3 9.80 16.74 -1.88
N GLY A 4 9.62 15.54 -1.33
CA GLY A 4 9.33 15.31 0.08
C GLY A 4 7.87 15.54 0.51
N GLY A 5 7.02 16.19 -0.31
CA GLY A 5 5.60 16.37 -0.02
C GLY A 5 4.76 15.15 -0.43
N LEU A 6 3.76 14.80 0.39
CA LEU A 6 2.73 13.83 0.00
C LEU A 6 1.73 14.46 -0.98
N THR A 7 1.24 13.67 -1.93
CA THR A 7 0.06 14.03 -2.72
C THR A 7 -1.22 13.96 -1.87
N GLU A 8 -2.30 14.56 -2.37
CA GLU A 8 -3.65 14.25 -1.91
C GLU A 8 -3.95 12.75 -2.04
N ALA A 9 -4.85 12.25 -1.18
CA ALA A 9 -5.32 10.88 -1.25
C ALA A 9 -6.13 10.67 -2.54
N LYS A 10 -5.93 9.52 -3.18
CA LYS A 10 -6.69 9.09 -4.36
C LYS A 10 -7.18 7.67 -4.17
N PRO A 11 -8.30 7.27 -4.80
CA PRO A 11 -8.72 5.88 -4.84
C PRO A 11 -7.62 4.99 -5.43
N ALA A 12 -7.44 3.80 -4.89
CA ALA A 12 -6.50 2.83 -5.44
C ALA A 12 -6.90 2.43 -6.88
N THR A 13 -5.88 2.19 -7.70
CA THR A 13 -6.03 1.67 -9.06
C THR A 13 -5.57 0.20 -9.11
N PRO A 14 -5.81 -0.54 -10.20
CA PRO A 14 -5.29 -1.89 -10.37
C PRO A 14 -3.77 -1.98 -10.17
N GLU A 15 -3.01 -1.00 -10.68
CA GLU A 15 -1.55 -0.92 -10.48
C GLU A 15 -1.16 -0.79 -9.00
N ILE A 16 -1.90 0.02 -8.23
CA ILE A 16 -1.66 0.16 -6.78
C ILE A 16 -1.98 -1.14 -6.03
N GLN A 17 -3.02 -1.87 -6.46
CA GLN A 17 -3.33 -3.19 -5.92
C GLN A 17 -2.22 -4.20 -6.23
N GLU A 18 -1.65 -4.16 -7.44
CA GLU A 18 -0.52 -5.03 -7.82
C GLU A 18 0.71 -4.75 -6.93
N ILE A 19 1.08 -3.48 -6.73
CA ILE A 19 2.17 -3.11 -5.81
C ILE A 19 1.89 -3.63 -4.39
N ALA A 20 0.66 -3.48 -3.89
CA ALA A 20 0.28 -4.00 -2.58
C ALA A 20 0.42 -5.53 -2.50
N ASN A 21 0.00 -6.25 -3.55
CA ASN A 21 0.10 -7.71 -3.63
C ASN A 21 1.56 -8.18 -3.65
N GLU A 22 2.46 -7.47 -4.36
CA GLU A 22 3.89 -7.82 -4.42
C GLU A 22 4.56 -7.77 -3.05
N VAL A 23 4.18 -6.82 -2.20
CA VAL A 23 4.76 -6.64 -0.86
C VAL A 23 3.99 -7.38 0.25
N LYS A 24 2.80 -7.94 -0.05
CA LYS A 24 1.97 -8.66 0.93
C LYS A 24 2.74 -9.77 1.67
N PRO A 25 3.51 -10.66 1.02
CA PRO A 25 4.25 -11.71 1.74
C PRO A 25 5.25 -11.14 2.76
N GLN A 26 5.89 -10.02 2.44
CA GLN A 26 6.84 -9.36 3.34
C GLN A 26 6.13 -8.75 4.56
N LEU A 27 4.92 -8.22 4.36
CA LEU A 27 4.09 -7.71 5.44
C LEU A 27 3.64 -8.85 6.37
N GLU A 28 3.17 -9.96 5.82
CA GLU A 28 2.73 -11.15 6.57
C GLU A 28 3.87 -11.74 7.42
N GLU A 29 5.09 -11.81 6.86
CA GLU A 29 6.28 -12.23 7.58
C GLU A 29 6.63 -11.27 8.74
N GLN A 30 6.60 -9.95 8.49
CA GLN A 30 6.94 -8.94 9.49
C GLN A 30 5.92 -8.84 10.64
N THR A 31 4.64 -9.08 10.36
CA THR A 31 3.57 -9.02 11.38
C THR A 31 3.27 -10.36 12.01
N ASN A 32 3.78 -11.48 11.45
CA ASN A 32 3.42 -12.85 11.82
C ASN A 32 1.90 -13.07 11.77
N GLN A 33 1.25 -12.54 10.73
CA GLN A 33 -0.18 -12.66 10.46
C GLN A 33 -0.42 -12.98 8.99
N SER A 34 -1.50 -13.71 8.69
CA SER A 34 -1.98 -13.90 7.31
C SER A 34 -3.24 -13.07 7.08
N PHE A 35 -3.39 -12.52 5.87
CA PHE A 35 -4.53 -11.69 5.49
C PHE A 35 -5.30 -12.38 4.36
N GLU A 36 -6.55 -12.79 4.59
CA GLU A 36 -7.36 -13.39 3.53
C GLU A 36 -7.84 -12.31 2.54
N GLU A 37 -8.45 -11.25 3.06
CA GLU A 37 -8.76 -10.04 2.31
C GLU A 37 -7.56 -9.08 2.36
N PHE A 38 -7.17 -8.56 1.20
CA PHE A 38 -6.05 -7.61 1.06
C PHE A 38 -6.32 -6.64 -0.10
N GLU A 39 -7.25 -5.71 0.12
CA GLU A 39 -7.73 -4.78 -0.90
C GLU A 39 -7.11 -3.38 -0.68
N ALA A 40 -6.36 -2.87 -1.65
CA ALA A 40 -5.92 -1.47 -1.66
C ALA A 40 -7.14 -0.56 -1.91
N VAL A 41 -7.35 0.42 -1.03
CA VAL A 41 -8.53 1.32 -1.10
C VAL A 41 -8.15 2.75 -1.50
N GLU A 42 -7.05 3.25 -0.97
CA GLU A 42 -6.57 4.62 -1.22
C GLU A 42 -5.05 4.64 -1.24
N TYR A 43 -4.46 5.61 -1.94
CA TYR A 43 -3.02 5.82 -1.91
C TYR A 43 -2.61 7.29 -1.97
N LYS A 44 -1.39 7.54 -1.50
CA LYS A 44 -0.63 8.78 -1.69
C LYS A 44 0.75 8.43 -2.23
N THR A 45 1.38 9.39 -2.90
CA THR A 45 2.77 9.26 -3.36
C THR A 45 3.63 10.38 -2.79
N GLN A 46 4.92 10.12 -2.63
CA GLN A 46 5.92 11.11 -2.24
C GLN A 46 7.15 10.94 -3.13
N VAL A 47 7.60 12.04 -3.72
CA VAL A 47 8.80 12.06 -4.56
C VAL A 47 10.03 12.25 -3.68
N VAL A 48 11.01 11.36 -3.83
CA VAL A 48 12.32 11.37 -3.17
C VAL A 48 13.40 11.08 -4.23
N ALA A 49 14.51 10.40 -3.88
CA ALA A 49 15.37 9.74 -4.86
C ALA A 49 14.70 8.44 -5.40
N GLY A 50 13.51 8.58 -5.97
CA GLY A 50 12.54 7.52 -6.23
C GLY A 50 11.12 7.97 -5.89
N ILE A 51 10.19 7.02 -5.73
CA ILE A 51 8.82 7.30 -5.32
C ILE A 51 8.46 6.37 -4.16
N ASN A 52 8.03 6.95 -3.03
CA ASN A 52 7.38 6.18 -1.97
C ASN A 52 5.87 6.11 -2.25
N TYR A 53 5.31 4.91 -2.07
CA TYR A 53 3.87 4.66 -2.14
C TYR A 53 3.33 4.44 -0.73
N TYR A 54 2.34 5.23 -0.34
CA TYR A 54 1.61 5.06 0.92
C TYR A 54 0.24 4.50 0.57
N ILE A 55 0.06 3.20 0.76
CA ILE A 55 -1.15 2.48 0.35
C ILE A 55 -1.94 2.11 1.59
N LYS A 56 -3.20 2.52 1.64
CA LYS A 56 -4.16 2.09 2.64
C LYS A 56 -4.81 0.80 2.16
N VAL A 57 -4.64 -0.26 2.93
CA VAL A 57 -5.16 -1.59 2.59
C VAL A 57 -6.25 -1.96 3.59
N ARG A 58 -7.41 -2.36 3.08
CA ARG A 58 -8.44 -3.05 3.85
C ARG A 58 -8.02 -4.50 3.98
N VAL A 59 -7.96 -4.95 5.22
CA VAL A 59 -7.58 -6.32 5.56
C VAL A 59 -8.69 -7.01 6.34
N HIS A 60 -8.85 -8.30 6.11
CA HIS A 60 -9.60 -9.18 6.99
C HIS A 60 -8.60 -10.14 7.65
N PRO A 61 -8.30 -9.95 8.95
CA PRO A 61 -7.45 -10.88 9.67
C PRO A 61 -8.17 -12.21 9.93
N LEU A 62 -7.41 -13.31 9.89
CA LEU A 62 -7.91 -14.67 10.15
C LEU A 62 -7.95 -15.06 11.65
N TRP A 63 -8.19 -14.12 12.57
CA TRP A 63 -8.23 -14.38 14.02
C TRP A 63 -9.52 -13.96 14.69
#